data_AF-A0A8T5R123-F1
#
_entry.id   AF-A0A8T5R123-F1
#
_cell.length_a   1.000
_cell.length_b   1.000
_cell.length_c   1.000
_cell.angle_alpha   90.00
_cell.angle_beta   90.00
_cell.angle_gamma   90.00
#
_symmetry.space_group_name_H-M   'P 1'
#
loop_
_entity.id
_entity.type
_entity.pdbx_description
1 polymer ?
#
loop_
_entity_poly.entity_id
_entity_poly.type
_entity_poly.pdbx_seq_one_letter_code
_entity_poly.pdbx_strand_id
1 'polypeptide(L)'
;MEVGNVFVPQTIEVVAGTEVTWINKDGVPHTATADDGSWDSKYLNRGMDWSRTFDESGTYSYHCIPHAIEEGGEYRGMIGTVIVVDGNGSEGNMSSET
;
A
#
# COMPACT_ATOMS: atom_id res chain seq x y z
N MET A 1 0.24 22.31 1.85
CA MET A 1 0.04 21.55 0.60
C MET A 1 -0.69 20.30 1.05
N GLU A 2 -2.00 20.23 0.83
CA GLU A 2 -2.72 18.98 1.10
C GLU A 2 -2.31 17.99 0.01
N VAL A 3 -1.60 16.94 0.41
CA VAL A 3 -1.47 15.75 -0.43
C VAL A 3 -2.81 15.03 -0.27
N GLY A 4 -3.57 14.92 -1.36
CA GLY A 4 -4.92 14.37 -1.35
C GLY A 4 -4.92 12.89 -1.03
N ASN A 5 -6.11 12.33 -0.77
CA ASN A 5 -6.35 10.91 -0.46
C ASN A 5 -5.80 9.97 -1.56
N VAL A 6 -4.48 9.73 -1.57
CA VAL A 6 -3.74 9.01 -2.59
C VAL A 6 -2.51 8.36 -1.97
N PHE A 7 -2.17 7.16 -2.45
CA PHE A 7 -0.88 6.57 -2.14
C PHE A 7 0.18 7.09 -3.10
N VAL A 8 1.35 7.45 -2.57
CA VAL A 8 2.48 7.91 -3.38
C VAL A 8 3.68 6.99 -3.14
N PRO A 9 4.35 6.54 -4.21
CA PRO A 9 3.73 6.24 -5.51
C PRO A 9 2.46 5.36 -5.38
N GLN A 10 1.56 5.44 -6.36
CA GLN A 10 0.34 4.63 -6.39
C GLN A 10 0.64 3.15 -6.65
N THR A 11 1.65 2.86 -7.47
CA THR A 11 2.12 1.52 -7.77
C THR A 11 3.60 1.42 -7.46
N ILE A 12 4.00 0.35 -6.77
CA ILE A 12 5.40 -0.02 -6.58
C ILE A 12 5.65 -1.41 -7.14
N GLU A 13 6.87 -1.64 -7.59
CA GLU A 13 7.39 -2.95 -7.94
C GLU A 13 8.53 -3.28 -6.97
N VAL A 14 8.46 -4.46 -6.35
CA VAL A 14 9.42 -4.95 -5.36
C VAL A 14 9.75 -6.41 -5.64
N VAL A 15 10.88 -6.89 -5.12
CA VAL A 15 11.21 -8.32 -5.19
C VAL A 15 10.55 -9.09 -4.05
N ALA A 16 10.23 -10.37 -4.26
CA ALA A 16 9.76 -11.24 -3.19
C ALA A 16 10.73 -11.23 -1.99
N GLY A 17 10.18 -11.16 -0.78
CA GLY A 17 10.88 -10.95 0.48
C GLY A 17 11.07 -9.48 0.88
N THR A 18 10.65 -8.52 0.06
CA THR A 18 10.74 -7.09 0.40
C THR A 18 9.72 -6.70 1.47
N GLU A 19 10.16 -5.95 2.48
CA GLU A 19 9.27 -5.24 3.41
C GLU A 19 8.87 -3.89 2.82
N VAL A 20 7.56 -3.67 2.69
CA VAL A 20 6.98 -2.39 2.28
C VAL A 20 6.41 -1.69 3.52
N THR A 21 6.75 -0.42 3.69
CA THR A 21 6.24 0.43 4.78
C THR A 21 5.30 1.48 4.23
N TRP A 22 4.09 1.54 4.78
CA TRP A 22 3.18 2.67 4.59
C TRP A 22 3.36 3.63 5.75
N ILE A 23 3.55 4.90 5.42
CA ILE A 23 3.61 5.98 6.40
C ILE A 23 2.43 6.89 6.12
N ASN A 24 1.77 7.44 7.12
CA ASN A 24 0.83 8.53 6.90
C ASN A 24 1.51 9.87 7.20
N LYS A 25 1.78 10.68 6.17
CA LYS A 25 2.38 12.02 6.35
C LYS A 25 1.35 13.16 6.40
N ASP A 26 0.10 12.90 6.06
CA ASP A 26 -0.97 13.91 6.05
C ASP A 26 -1.69 13.99 7.41
N GLY A 27 -2.74 14.82 7.49
CA GLY A 27 -3.49 15.07 8.73
C GLY A 27 -4.72 14.19 8.93
N VAL A 28 -5.07 13.36 7.94
CA VAL A 28 -6.29 12.55 7.90
C VAL A 28 -5.93 11.09 8.18
N PRO A 29 -6.70 10.33 8.97
CA PRO A 29 -6.39 8.91 9.19
C PRO A 29 -6.54 8.07 7.92
N HIS A 30 -5.55 7.23 7.62
CA HIS A 30 -5.53 6.34 6.46
C HIS A 30 -5.38 4.88 6.85
N THR A 31 -5.67 3.96 5.93
CA THR A 31 -5.40 2.53 6.04
C THR A 31 -4.73 2.04 4.76
N ALA A 32 -3.99 0.94 4.85
CA ALA A 32 -3.60 0.11 3.72
C ALA A 32 -4.25 -1.26 3.91
N THR A 33 -5.32 -1.52 3.16
CA THR A 33 -6.19 -2.69 3.33
C THR A 33 -6.30 -3.45 2.00
N ALA A 34 -6.01 -4.74 2.03
CA ALA A 34 -6.08 -5.60 0.85
C ALA A 34 -7.49 -5.63 0.26
N ASP A 35 -7.59 -5.64 -1.07
CA ASP A 35 -8.88 -5.82 -1.73
C ASP A 35 -9.46 -7.22 -1.49
N ASP A 36 -8.59 -8.23 -1.33
CA ASP A 36 -8.98 -9.61 -1.02
C ASP A 36 -9.18 -9.87 0.49
N GLY A 37 -8.99 -8.86 1.33
CA GLY A 37 -9.11 -8.95 2.79
C GLY A 37 -7.95 -9.67 3.49
N SER A 38 -6.85 -10.00 2.82
CA SER A 38 -5.73 -10.75 3.42
C SER A 38 -4.83 -9.91 4.34
N TRP A 39 -4.92 -8.57 4.33
CA TRP A 39 -4.27 -7.70 5.32
C TRP A 39 -5.03 -6.39 5.56
N ASP A 40 -4.76 -5.78 6.71
CA ASP A 40 -5.26 -4.46 7.11
C ASP A 40 -4.28 -3.82 8.10
N SER A 41 -3.68 -2.67 7.72
CA SER A 41 -2.78 -1.89 8.58
C SER A 41 -3.46 -1.31 9.83
N LYS A 42 -4.80 -1.30 9.86
CA LYS A 42 -5.62 -0.44 10.73
C LYS A 42 -5.36 1.04 10.44
N TYR A 43 -6.03 1.90 11.21
CA TYR A 43 -5.90 3.34 11.08
C TYR A 43 -4.50 3.82 11.45
N LEU A 44 -3.82 4.39 10.47
CA LEU A 44 -2.57 5.13 10.62
C LEU A 44 -2.95 6.61 10.75
N ASN A 45 -2.74 7.18 11.93
CA ASN A 45 -2.80 8.63 12.12
C ASN A 45 -1.52 9.28 11.57
N ARG A 46 -1.51 10.62 11.50
CA ARG A 46 -0.33 11.39 11.11
C ARG A 46 0.94 10.93 11.84
N GLY A 47 1.98 10.61 11.06
CA GLY A 47 3.29 10.18 11.52
C GLY A 47 3.36 8.70 11.93
N MET A 48 2.26 7.96 11.89
CA MET A 48 2.28 6.51 12.10
C MET A 48 2.68 5.78 10.84
N ASP A 49 3.31 4.63 11.04
CA ASP A 49 3.71 3.71 10.00
C ASP A 49 3.23 2.28 10.29
N TRP A 50 3.19 1.48 9.23
CA TRP A 50 2.96 0.06 9.29
C TRP A 50 3.68 -0.63 8.15
N SER A 51 4.29 -1.79 8.43
CA SER A 51 5.07 -2.56 7.47
C SER A 51 4.49 -3.93 7.20
N ARG A 52 4.71 -4.45 5.99
CA ARG A 52 4.47 -5.83 5.61
C ARG A 52 5.51 -6.35 4.63
N THR A 53 5.97 -7.58 4.89
CA THR A 53 6.77 -8.36 3.95
C THR A 53 5.90 -9.07 2.92
N PHE A 54 6.33 -9.04 1.66
CA PHE A 54 5.69 -9.75 0.56
C PHE A 54 6.57 -10.88 0.06
N ASP A 55 6.32 -12.10 0.55
CA ASP A 55 7.17 -13.27 0.25
C ASP A 55 6.83 -13.99 -1.06
N GLU A 56 5.67 -13.72 -1.64
CA GLU A 56 5.18 -14.39 -2.85
C GLU A 56 5.07 -13.40 -4.01
N SER A 57 5.50 -13.83 -5.21
CA SER A 57 5.29 -13.05 -6.43
C SER A 57 3.81 -12.88 -6.73
N GLY A 58 3.40 -11.70 -7.17
CA GLY A 58 2.01 -11.43 -7.47
C GLY A 58 1.70 -9.95 -7.64
N THR A 59 0.43 -9.65 -7.88
CA THR A 59 -0.09 -8.28 -7.86
C THR A 59 -1.06 -8.16 -6.70
N TYR A 60 -0.76 -7.23 -5.80
CA TYR A 60 -1.47 -7.01 -4.56
C TYR A 60 -2.15 -5.65 -4.63
N SER A 61 -3.45 -5.66 -4.94
CA SER A 61 -4.29 -4.45 -4.92
C SER A 61 -4.78 -4.17 -3.52
N TYR A 62 -4.79 -2.89 -3.15
CA TYR A 62 -5.24 -2.44 -1.84
C TYR A 62 -5.88 -1.06 -1.93
N HIS A 63 -6.65 -0.74 -0.91
CA HIS A 63 -7.36 0.52 -0.80
C HIS A 63 -7.24 1.09 0.62
N CYS A 64 -7.60 2.37 0.75
CA CYS A 64 -7.83 3.01 2.04
C CYS A 64 -9.34 2.96 2.35
N ILE A 65 -9.72 2.27 3.43
CA ILE A 65 -11.13 2.07 3.83
C ILE A 65 -11.93 3.39 3.86
N PRO A 66 -11.48 4.47 4.55
CA PRO A 66 -12.27 5.71 4.60
C PRO A 66 -12.29 6.53 3.31
N HIS A 67 -11.43 6.23 2.32
CA HIS A 67 -11.21 7.10 1.16
C HIS A 67 -11.24 6.39 -0.20
N ALA A 68 -11.68 5.15 -0.20
CA ALA A 68 -12.05 4.42 -1.40
C ALA A 68 -13.56 4.21 -1.46
N ILE A 69 -14.07 3.99 -2.66
CA ILE A 69 -15.45 3.61 -2.93
C ILE A 69 -15.41 2.25 -3.59
N GLU A 70 -16.19 1.29 -3.07
CA GLU A 70 -16.42 0.01 -3.73
C GLU A 70 -17.59 0.18 -4.72
N GLU A 71 -17.35 -0.10 -6.00
CA GLU A 71 -18.35 -0.04 -7.06
C GLU A 71 -18.20 -1.28 -7.94
N GLY A 72 -19.22 -2.14 -7.97
CA GLY A 72 -19.20 -3.34 -8.83
C GLY A 72 -18.15 -4.39 -8.44
N GLY A 73 -17.68 -4.40 -7.19
CA GLY A 73 -16.66 -5.31 -6.71
C GLY A 73 -15.22 -4.83 -6.94
N GLU A 74 -15.04 -3.59 -7.39
CA GLU A 74 -13.73 -2.95 -7.54
C GLU A 74 -13.65 -1.67 -6.70
N TYR A 75 -12.47 -1.38 -6.15
CA TYR A 75 -12.22 -0.15 -5.41
C TYR A 75 -11.73 0.98 -6.31
N ARG A 76 -12.21 2.20 -6.04
CA ARG A 76 -11.82 3.44 -6.72
C ARG A 76 -11.53 4.53 -5.70
N GLY A 77 -10.72 5.54 -6.05
CA GLY A 77 -10.30 6.60 -5.13
C GLY A 77 -8.90 6.36 -4.61
N MET A 78 -8.72 6.32 -3.29
CA MET A 78 -7.42 6.04 -2.68
C MET A 78 -7.12 4.54 -2.75
N ILE A 79 -6.50 4.14 -3.86
CA ILE A 79 -6.10 2.76 -4.17
C ILE A 79 -4.61 2.70 -4.49
N GLY A 80 -4.00 1.55 -4.25
CA GLY A 80 -2.60 1.30 -4.58
C GLY A 80 -2.37 -0.13 -5.02
N THR A 81 -1.15 -0.37 -5.54
CA THR A 81 -0.75 -1.68 -6.04
C THR A 81 0.69 -1.97 -5.66
N VAL A 82 0.93 -3.13 -5.04
CA VAL A 82 2.27 -3.69 -4.92
C VAL A 82 2.41 -4.81 -5.95
N ILE A 83 3.34 -4.67 -6.88
CA ILE A 83 3.76 -5.73 -7.80
C ILE A 83 4.98 -6.39 -7.18
N VAL A 84 4.90 -7.69 -6.92
CA VAL A 84 5.99 -8.47 -6.36
C VAL A 84 6.50 -9.38 -7.47
N VAL A 85 7.75 -9.18 -7.86
CA VAL A 85 8.44 -10.02 -8.85
C VAL A 85 9.30 -11.08 -8.16
N ASP A 86 9.56 -12.19 -8.83
CA ASP A 86 10.43 -13.23 -8.30
C ASP A 86 11.82 -12.68 -7.96
N GLY A 87 12.30 -13.00 -6.75
CA GLY A 87 13.59 -12.54 -6.23
C GLY A 87 14.83 -13.15 -6.88
N ASN A 88 14.75 -13.69 -8.11
CA ASN A 88 15.91 -14.27 -8.79
C ASN A 88 16.90 -13.22 -9.35
N GLY A 89 17.00 -12.06 -8.71
CA GLY A 89 17.93 -10.99 -9.05
C GLY A 89 18.01 -9.92 -7.96
N SER A 90 18.97 -10.09 -7.05
CA SER A 90 19.61 -9.08 -6.17
C SER A 90 18.72 -8.11 -5.37
N GLU A 91 18.83 -8.22 -4.05
CA GLU A 91 18.32 -7.34 -2.99
C GLU A 91 18.36 -5.83 -3.34
N GLY A 92 17.20 -5.17 -3.25
CA GLY A 92 17.08 -3.72 -3.41
C GLY A 92 15.97 -3.18 -2.51
N ASN A 93 16.36 -2.65 -1.35
CA ASN A 93 15.46 -2.04 -0.36
C ASN A 93 14.84 -0.77 -0.96
N MET A 94 13.55 -0.79 -1.32
CA MET A 94 12.85 0.34 -1.93
C MET A 94 11.70 0.79 -1.01
N SER A 95 11.86 1.95 -0.38
CA SER A 95 10.82 2.62 0.41
C SER A 95 9.91 3.45 -0.50
N SER A 96 8.58 3.34 -0.34
CA SER A 96 7.61 4.29 -0.90
C SER A 96 7.27 5.37 0.12
N GLU A 97 7.11 6.60 -0.36
CA GLU A 97 6.84 7.79 0.46
C GLU A 97 5.48 8.40 0.10
N THR A 98 4.61 8.51 1.09
CA THR A 98 3.42 9.40 1.07
C THR A 98 3.78 10.85 1.32
#